data_AF-A0A5N5PHB1-F1
#
_entry.id   AF-A0A5N5PHB1-F1
#
_cell.length_a   1.000
_cell.length_b   1.000
_cell.length_c   1.000
_cell.angle_alpha   90.00
_cell.angle_beta   90.00
_cell.angle_gamma   90.00
#
_symmetry.space_group_name_H-M   'P 1'
#
loop_
_entity.id
_entity.type
_entity.pdbx_description
1 polymer ?
#
loop_
_entity_poly.entity_id
_entity_poly.type
_entity_poly.pdbx_seq_one_letter_code
_entity_poly.pdbx_strand_id
1 'polypeptide(L)'
;MGSVSEFSEDTALATFDKLVDEGVINYGASFPTYHTVDGFEFELRHRPSWQTKPRIPTDSSASDPKQEPFGPGSDILKSHPSQALAHLSQTHILVLNIYPSSRPHYLILTLDSFARQDTPLSAPDVRVTWDFLQSLAKPGEYYVMYNCAPASGCSRQHKHLQVARRHQQPVSGDGGERATRLWPDIGIGWREKEEEEVKVPYRYFLHRFPPTSSSSGRGLSVEYVYHYYASFLRDCRTALLGGGSEEEVCPPHNLILTSEWILMIPRRYPEEESYMELLPNGAGMMGMVSSPRRQILDRWVQEGPAKVLRMFGLPPEEKT
;
A
#
# COMPACT_ATOMS: atom_id res chain seq x y z
N MET A 1 8.42 -10.19 29.52
CA MET A 1 8.73 -8.90 28.87
C MET A 1 9.66 -9.20 27.72
N GLY A 2 9.13 -9.30 26.49
CA GLY A 2 9.98 -9.44 25.31
C GLY A 2 10.67 -8.10 25.02
N SER A 3 11.98 -8.10 24.85
CA SER A 3 12.70 -6.88 24.48
C SER A 3 12.28 -6.44 23.08
N VAL A 4 11.89 -5.17 22.93
CA VAL A 4 11.79 -4.52 21.61
C VAL A 4 13.20 -4.55 21.01
N SER A 5 13.39 -5.29 19.92
CA SER A 5 14.68 -5.34 19.21
C SER A 5 14.88 -4.04 18.42
N GLU A 6 16.08 -3.47 18.49
CA GLU A 6 16.42 -2.23 17.78
C GLU A 6 16.42 -2.47 16.25
N PHE A 7 15.65 -1.67 15.51
CA PHE A 7 15.59 -1.72 14.04
C PHE A 7 16.71 -0.85 13.43
N SER A 8 17.36 -1.37 12.39
CA SER A 8 18.33 -0.65 11.56
C SER A 8 17.98 -0.78 10.09
N GLU A 9 17.83 0.35 9.38
CA GLU A 9 17.48 0.38 7.95
C GLU A 9 18.59 -0.25 7.09
N ASP A 10 19.87 -0.02 7.40
CA ASP A 10 21.01 -0.60 6.69
C ASP A 10 21.05 -2.13 6.85
N THR A 11 20.83 -2.63 8.07
CA THR A 11 20.76 -4.07 8.34
C THR A 11 19.57 -4.70 7.63
N ALA A 12 18.43 -4.03 7.62
CA ALA A 12 17.24 -4.50 6.91
C ALA A 12 17.47 -4.56 5.39
N LEU A 13 18.17 -3.57 4.82
CA LEU A 13 18.52 -3.54 3.40
C LEU A 13 19.51 -4.67 3.03
N ALA A 14 20.57 -4.85 3.82
CA ALA A 14 21.52 -5.95 3.61
C ALA A 14 20.85 -7.33 3.75
N THR A 15 19.90 -7.46 4.68
CA THR A 15 19.10 -8.68 4.85
C THR A 15 18.19 -8.91 3.64
N PHE A 16 17.57 -7.85 3.11
CA PHE A 16 16.77 -7.94 1.89
C PHE A 16 17.60 -8.46 0.72
N ASP A 17 18.78 -7.89 0.47
CA ASP A 17 19.66 -8.31 -0.63
C ASP A 17 20.07 -9.76 -0.51
N LYS A 18 20.51 -10.17 0.68
CA LYS A 18 20.86 -11.56 0.97
C LYS A 18 19.71 -12.50 0.64
N LEU A 19 18.48 -12.15 1.03
CA LEU A 19 17.31 -12.99 0.77
C LEU A 19 16.86 -12.97 -0.70
N VAL A 20 17.22 -11.93 -1.47
CA VAL A 20 17.07 -11.94 -2.93
C VAL A 20 18.08 -12.90 -3.55
N ASP A 21 19.35 -12.85 -3.15
CA ASP A 21 20.41 -13.73 -3.64
C ASP A 21 20.13 -15.21 -3.32
N GLU A 22 19.52 -15.49 -2.17
CA GLU A 22 19.09 -16.83 -1.74
C GLU A 22 17.78 -17.29 -2.43
N GLY A 23 17.13 -16.45 -3.23
CA GLY A 23 15.88 -16.77 -3.92
C GLY A 23 14.65 -16.82 -3.02
N VAL A 24 14.75 -16.33 -1.78
CA VAL A 24 13.62 -16.24 -0.83
C VAL A 24 12.71 -15.06 -1.19
N ILE A 25 13.29 -13.90 -1.53
CA ILE A 25 12.57 -12.70 -1.96
C ILE A 25 12.56 -12.63 -3.48
N ASN A 26 11.36 -12.58 -4.06
CA ASN A 26 11.13 -12.56 -5.50
C ASN A 26 11.26 -11.15 -6.08
N TYR A 27 12.49 -10.62 -6.08
CA TYR A 27 12.84 -9.31 -6.62
C TYR A 27 13.83 -9.45 -7.78
N GLY A 28 13.67 -8.62 -8.80
CA GLY A 28 14.50 -8.65 -9.99
C GLY A 28 14.10 -7.58 -10.99
N ALA A 29 14.60 -7.70 -12.22
CA ALA A 29 14.32 -6.76 -13.29
C ALA A 29 12.80 -6.57 -13.49
N SER A 30 12.41 -5.32 -13.75
CA SER A 30 11.03 -4.94 -14.03
C SER A 30 11.00 -3.89 -15.12
N PHE A 31 9.86 -3.75 -15.79
CA PHE A 31 9.77 -2.95 -17.01
C PHE A 31 8.54 -2.04 -16.94
N PRO A 32 8.70 -0.74 -16.63
CA PRO A 32 7.59 0.21 -16.55
C PRO A 32 7.20 0.76 -17.94
N THR A 33 5.91 1.01 -18.12
CA THR A 33 5.37 1.89 -19.15
C THR A 33 4.54 2.99 -18.48
N TYR A 34 4.60 4.20 -19.02
CA TYR A 34 3.97 5.37 -18.41
C TYR A 34 2.82 5.89 -19.26
N HIS A 35 1.72 6.26 -18.61
CA HIS A 35 0.56 6.84 -19.25
C HIS A 35 0.06 8.03 -18.41
N THR A 36 -0.56 9.01 -19.06
CA THR A 36 -1.23 10.12 -18.38
C THR A 36 -2.62 10.29 -18.96
N VAL A 37 -3.64 10.33 -18.10
CA VAL A 37 -5.04 10.55 -18.48
C VAL A 37 -5.60 11.65 -17.60
N ASP A 38 -6.03 12.76 -18.21
CA ASP A 38 -6.56 13.94 -17.50
C ASP A 38 -5.64 14.41 -16.35
N GLY A 39 -4.31 14.43 -16.59
CA GLY A 39 -3.30 14.82 -15.61
C GLY A 39 -2.95 13.75 -14.56
N PHE A 40 -3.72 12.66 -14.45
CA PHE A 40 -3.43 11.56 -13.53
C PHE A 40 -2.40 10.62 -14.16
N GLU A 41 -1.30 10.37 -13.44
CA GLU A 41 -0.17 9.57 -13.92
C GLU A 41 -0.34 8.08 -13.58
N PHE A 42 0.04 7.23 -14.53
CA PHE A 42 0.05 5.80 -14.38
C PHE A 42 1.43 5.25 -14.70
N GLU A 43 1.92 4.35 -13.84
CA GLU A 43 3.03 3.45 -14.09
C GLU A 43 2.50 2.02 -14.16
N LEU A 44 2.54 1.42 -15.35
CA LEU A 44 2.20 0.01 -15.57
C LEU A 44 3.51 -0.78 -15.66
N ARG A 45 3.83 -1.55 -14.61
CA ARG A 45 5.12 -2.22 -14.47
C ARG A 45 5.00 -3.73 -14.59
N HIS A 46 5.65 -4.28 -15.61
CA HIS A 46 5.80 -5.72 -15.78
C HIS A 46 6.87 -6.26 -14.82
N ARG A 47 6.52 -7.25 -13.99
CA ARG A 47 7.38 -7.85 -12.96
C ARG A 47 7.46 -9.37 -13.11
N PRO A 48 8.35 -9.90 -13.97
CA PRO A 48 8.49 -11.35 -14.17
C PRO A 48 8.72 -12.15 -12.88
N SER A 49 9.42 -11.58 -11.89
CA SER A 49 9.71 -12.26 -10.62
C SER A 49 8.45 -12.60 -9.81
N TRP A 50 7.32 -11.97 -10.08
CA TRP A 50 6.06 -12.22 -9.35
C TRP A 50 5.24 -13.39 -9.90
N GLN A 51 5.77 -14.21 -10.81
CA GLN A 51 5.02 -15.32 -11.42
C GLN A 51 4.43 -16.32 -10.42
N THR A 52 5.12 -16.55 -9.30
CA THR A 52 4.72 -17.45 -8.21
C THR A 52 3.85 -16.78 -7.15
N LYS A 53 3.57 -15.47 -7.28
CA LYS A 53 2.76 -14.71 -6.33
C LYS A 53 1.30 -15.18 -6.37
N PRO A 54 0.72 -15.65 -5.25
CA PRO A 54 -0.71 -15.93 -5.20
C PRO A 54 -1.51 -14.63 -5.30
N ARG A 55 -2.60 -14.61 -6.08
CA ARG A 55 -3.30 -13.37 -6.48
C ARG A 55 -4.44 -13.00 -5.55
N ILE A 56 -5.20 -13.99 -5.11
CA ILE A 56 -6.27 -13.83 -4.11
C ILE A 56 -5.95 -14.66 -2.86
N PRO A 57 -6.52 -14.32 -1.69
CA PRO A 57 -6.26 -15.08 -0.46
C PRO A 57 -6.56 -16.59 -0.61
N THR A 58 -7.55 -16.94 -1.43
CA THR A 58 -7.96 -18.32 -1.74
C THR A 58 -7.02 -19.06 -2.71
N ASP A 59 -6.10 -18.36 -3.39
CA ASP A 59 -5.10 -19.00 -4.27
C ASP A 59 -4.00 -19.72 -3.47
N SER A 60 -4.01 -19.58 -2.15
CA SER A 60 -3.13 -20.34 -1.27
C SER A 60 -3.58 -21.80 -1.34
N SER A 61 -2.93 -22.59 -2.21
CA SER A 61 -3.12 -24.04 -2.26
C SER A 61 -3.00 -24.63 -0.86
N ALA A 62 -3.76 -25.71 -0.60
CA ALA A 62 -3.66 -26.50 0.63
C ALA A 62 -2.19 -26.60 1.07
N SER A 63 -1.92 -26.14 2.30
CA SER A 63 -0.60 -25.95 2.88
C SER A 63 0.37 -27.06 2.46
N ASP A 64 1.38 -26.71 1.67
CA ASP A 64 2.59 -27.53 1.61
C ASP A 64 3.09 -27.61 3.07
N PRO A 65 3.16 -28.81 3.69
CA PRO A 65 3.52 -28.96 5.10
C PRO A 65 4.91 -28.41 5.45
N LYS A 66 5.71 -27.99 4.45
CA LYS A 66 6.99 -27.30 4.62
C LYS A 66 6.89 -25.78 4.79
N GLN A 67 5.73 -25.16 4.55
CA GLN A 67 5.59 -23.71 4.60
C GLN A 67 5.15 -23.25 6.01
N GLU A 68 6.07 -22.65 6.77
CA GLU A 68 5.81 -22.09 8.10
C GLU A 68 5.06 -20.75 7.96
N PRO A 69 3.85 -20.57 8.53
CA PRO A 69 3.19 -19.26 8.58
C PRO A 69 3.76 -18.38 9.69
N PHE A 70 3.58 -17.05 9.62
CA PHE A 70 3.97 -16.14 10.71
C PHE A 70 3.20 -16.34 12.02
N GLY A 71 2.16 -17.17 12.01
CA GLY A 71 1.40 -17.62 13.18
C GLY A 71 0.32 -18.62 12.77
N PRO A 72 -0.33 -19.31 13.72
CA PRO A 72 -1.28 -20.39 13.43
C PRO A 72 -2.48 -19.98 12.58
N GLY A 73 -2.90 -18.70 12.62
CA GLY A 73 -3.98 -18.15 11.81
C GLY A 73 -3.52 -17.41 10.54
N SER A 74 -2.22 -17.35 10.28
CA SER A 74 -1.68 -16.52 9.21
C SER A 74 -1.63 -17.23 7.88
N ASP A 75 -2.14 -16.58 6.83
CA ASP A 75 -1.93 -16.95 5.42
C ASP A 75 -0.71 -16.25 4.79
N ILE A 76 0.11 -15.60 5.62
CA ILE A 76 1.40 -15.01 5.24
C ILE A 76 2.50 -15.95 5.73
N LEU A 77 3.30 -16.42 4.77
CA LEU A 77 4.35 -17.39 5.02
C LEU A 77 5.63 -16.70 5.48
N LYS A 78 6.25 -17.32 6.49
CA LYS A 78 7.61 -17.07 6.94
C LYS A 78 8.53 -18.07 6.22
N SER A 79 8.87 -17.75 4.99
CA SER A 79 9.77 -18.53 4.13
C SER A 79 11.21 -18.60 4.64
N HIS A 80 11.64 -17.65 5.47
CA HIS A 80 12.98 -17.62 6.08
C HIS A 80 12.98 -16.87 7.42
N PRO A 81 13.72 -17.33 8.46
CA PRO A 81 13.77 -16.65 9.77
C PRO A 81 14.18 -15.18 9.72
N SER A 82 15.17 -14.84 8.89
CA SER A 82 15.66 -13.46 8.72
C SER A 82 14.67 -12.51 8.02
N GLN A 83 13.50 -12.99 7.58
CA GLN A 83 12.44 -12.08 7.16
C GLN A 83 11.88 -11.26 8.32
N ALA A 84 11.89 -11.81 9.55
CA ALA A 84 11.46 -11.09 10.73
C ALA A 84 12.58 -10.13 11.19
N LEU A 85 12.33 -8.83 11.07
CA LEU A 85 13.35 -7.81 11.33
C LEU A 85 13.30 -7.32 12.77
N ALA A 86 12.11 -7.00 13.28
CA ALA A 86 11.95 -6.47 14.63
C ALA A 86 10.52 -6.61 15.16
N HIS A 87 10.37 -6.73 16.47
CA HIS A 87 9.09 -6.46 17.13
C HIS A 87 8.93 -4.95 17.31
N LEU A 88 7.95 -4.35 16.63
CA LEU A 88 7.68 -2.91 16.76
C LEU A 88 6.92 -2.59 18.05
N SER A 89 6.16 -3.56 18.57
CA SER A 89 5.48 -3.48 19.85
C SER A 89 5.18 -4.88 20.38
N GLN A 90 4.44 -4.97 21.49
CA GLN A 90 3.91 -6.24 22.00
C GLN A 90 2.82 -6.85 21.11
N THR A 91 2.32 -6.11 20.12
CA THR A 91 1.23 -6.54 19.23
C THR A 91 1.62 -6.57 17.76
N HIS A 92 2.80 -6.09 17.38
CA HIS A 92 3.20 -5.96 15.97
C HIS A 92 4.65 -6.37 15.70
N ILE A 93 4.86 -6.97 14.54
CA ILE A 93 6.17 -7.37 14.02
C ILE A 93 6.41 -6.78 12.62
N LEU A 94 7.63 -6.31 12.39
CA LEU A 94 8.11 -5.84 11.10
C LEU A 94 8.80 -6.98 10.37
N VAL A 95 8.38 -7.23 9.13
CA VAL A 95 8.94 -8.29 8.29
C VAL A 95 9.21 -7.82 6.86
N LEU A 96 10.07 -8.52 6.12
CA LEU A 96 10.31 -8.28 4.69
C LEU A 96 9.24 -8.97 3.82
N ASN A 97 8.73 -8.23 2.82
CA ASN A 97 7.81 -8.76 1.81
C ASN A 97 8.57 -9.62 0.79
N ILE A 98 8.11 -10.84 0.54
CA ILE A 98 8.70 -11.76 -0.47
C ILE A 98 8.28 -11.48 -1.91
N TYR A 99 7.31 -10.60 -2.12
CA TYR A 99 6.93 -10.06 -3.44
C TYR A 99 6.99 -8.52 -3.42
N PRO A 100 8.18 -7.96 -3.23
CA PRO A 100 8.35 -6.53 -3.00
C PRO A 100 8.13 -5.71 -4.27
N SER A 101 7.59 -4.50 -4.11
CA SER A 101 7.44 -3.50 -5.18
C SER A 101 8.65 -2.56 -5.21
N SER A 102 9.32 -2.39 -4.08
CA SER A 102 10.53 -1.59 -3.90
C SER A 102 11.58 -2.37 -3.11
N ARG A 103 12.83 -1.94 -3.23
CA ARG A 103 13.94 -2.41 -2.40
C ARG A 103 14.22 -1.42 -1.26
N PRO A 104 13.95 -1.75 0.01
CA PRO A 104 13.16 -2.87 0.50
C PRO A 104 11.65 -2.54 0.48
N HIS A 105 10.80 -3.55 0.73
CA HIS A 105 9.37 -3.41 0.97
C HIS A 105 9.06 -4.20 2.25
N TYR A 106 8.50 -3.53 3.25
CA TYR A 106 8.17 -4.10 4.55
C TYR A 106 6.68 -4.43 4.69
N LEU A 107 6.38 -5.39 5.56
CA LEU A 107 5.05 -5.60 6.12
C LEU A 107 5.10 -5.35 7.62
N ILE A 108 4.11 -4.64 8.15
CA ILE A 108 3.83 -4.56 9.59
C ILE A 108 2.66 -5.49 9.85
N LEU A 109 2.94 -6.63 10.49
CA LEU A 109 1.94 -7.66 10.80
C LEU A 109 1.48 -7.52 12.25
N THR A 110 0.21 -7.82 12.51
CA THR A 110 -0.23 -8.12 13.87
C THR A 110 0.42 -9.42 14.35
N LEU A 111 0.76 -9.50 15.64
CA LEU A 111 1.24 -10.75 16.24
C LEU A 111 0.08 -11.71 16.52
N ASP A 112 -1.12 -11.18 16.77
CA ASP A 112 -2.33 -11.97 16.69
C ASP A 112 -2.60 -12.31 15.23
N SER A 113 -2.13 -13.49 14.82
CA SER A 113 -2.29 -13.98 13.45
C SER A 113 -3.74 -14.22 13.02
N PHE A 114 -4.71 -14.16 13.94
CA PHE A 114 -6.14 -14.24 13.63
C PHE A 114 -6.79 -12.87 13.40
N ALA A 115 -6.08 -11.77 13.65
CA ALA A 115 -6.58 -10.45 13.25
C ALA A 115 -6.71 -10.39 11.72
N ARG A 116 -7.86 -9.92 11.26
CA ARG A 116 -8.26 -10.03 9.85
C ARG A 116 -8.11 -8.71 9.10
N GLN A 117 -7.77 -8.80 7.82
CA GLN A 117 -7.56 -7.67 6.90
C GLN A 117 -8.86 -6.90 6.56
N ASP A 118 -10.02 -7.40 6.96
CA ASP A 118 -11.34 -6.75 6.86
C ASP A 118 -11.76 -6.07 8.18
N THR A 119 -10.80 -5.81 9.07
CA THR A 119 -11.02 -5.04 10.30
C THR A 119 -10.48 -3.61 10.17
N PRO A 120 -11.12 -2.59 10.78
CA PRO A 120 -10.57 -1.23 10.84
C PRO A 120 -9.20 -1.21 11.54
N LEU A 121 -8.33 -0.26 11.18
CA LEU A 121 -7.11 0.00 11.92
C LEU A 121 -7.45 0.54 13.32
N SER A 122 -6.81 -0.04 14.32
CA SER A 122 -6.87 0.45 15.70
C SER A 122 -5.88 1.59 15.92
N ALA A 123 -6.04 2.35 17.01
CA ALA A 123 -5.05 3.36 17.39
C ALA A 123 -3.63 2.77 17.59
N PRO A 124 -3.45 1.57 18.20
CA PRO A 124 -2.17 0.87 18.19
C PRO A 124 -1.59 0.60 16.79
N ASP A 125 -2.42 0.18 15.83
CA ASP A 125 -1.96 -0.12 14.45
C ASP A 125 -1.42 1.15 13.78
N VAL A 126 -2.14 2.26 13.91
CA VAL A 126 -1.70 3.57 13.39
C VAL A 126 -0.45 4.06 14.11
N ARG A 127 -0.33 3.84 15.43
CA ARG A 127 0.85 4.21 16.21
C ARG A 127 2.12 3.53 15.74
N VAL A 128 2.14 2.20 15.74
CA VAL A 128 3.37 1.46 15.36
C VAL A 128 3.77 1.77 13.92
N THR A 129 2.79 2.00 13.05
CA THR A 129 3.00 2.32 11.65
C THR A 129 3.57 3.73 11.48
N TRP A 130 2.99 4.71 12.15
CA TRP A 130 3.46 6.09 12.10
C TRP A 130 4.85 6.22 12.71
N ASP A 131 5.06 5.62 13.88
CA ASP A 131 6.36 5.64 14.56
C ASP A 131 7.44 4.96 13.71
N PHE A 132 7.12 3.85 13.04
CA PHE A 132 8.04 3.20 12.09
C PHE A 132 8.32 4.07 10.86
N LEU A 133 7.30 4.64 10.22
CA LEU A 133 7.50 5.52 9.07
C LEU A 133 8.41 6.71 9.41
N GLN A 134 8.20 7.31 10.58
CA GLN A 134 8.99 8.45 11.08
C GLN A 134 10.39 8.08 11.56
N SER A 135 10.66 6.79 11.83
CA SER A 135 11.99 6.32 12.25
C SER A 135 12.94 6.06 11.08
N LEU A 136 12.41 5.93 9.85
CA LEU A 136 13.21 5.77 8.64
C LEU A 136 14.06 7.01 8.38
N ALA A 137 15.24 6.84 7.76
CA ALA A 137 16.18 7.95 7.55
C ALA A 137 15.58 9.08 6.71
N LYS A 138 14.70 8.73 5.77
CA LYS A 138 13.98 9.66 4.90
C LYS A 138 12.51 9.27 4.79
N PRO A 139 11.66 9.63 5.77
CA PRO A 139 10.25 9.25 5.78
C PRO A 139 9.48 9.67 4.51
N GLY A 140 9.88 10.79 3.91
CA GLY A 140 9.31 11.30 2.65
C GLY A 140 9.53 10.37 1.43
N GLU A 141 10.52 9.47 1.45
CA GLU A 141 10.73 8.50 0.37
C GLU A 141 9.85 7.24 0.50
N TYR A 142 9.00 7.17 1.53
CA TYR A 142 8.14 6.02 1.81
C TYR A 142 6.66 6.39 1.82
N TYR A 143 5.84 5.37 1.58
CA TYR A 143 4.42 5.40 1.83
C TYR A 143 3.99 4.11 2.51
N VAL A 144 2.93 4.21 3.29
CA VAL A 144 2.22 3.11 3.91
C VAL A 144 0.94 2.87 3.13
N MET A 145 0.58 1.60 2.95
CA MET A 145 -0.68 1.18 2.37
C MET A 145 -1.39 0.17 3.28
N TYR A 146 -2.68 0.38 3.52
CA TYR A 146 -3.59 -0.62 4.09
C TYR A 146 -4.73 -0.88 3.11
N ASN A 147 -4.95 -2.14 2.77
CA ASN A 147 -6.04 -2.58 1.88
C ASN A 147 -7.08 -3.28 2.76
N CYS A 148 -8.14 -2.60 3.23
CA CYS A 148 -9.19 -3.20 4.08
C CYS A 148 -10.19 -3.95 3.21
N ALA A 149 -10.42 -5.23 3.52
CA ALA A 149 -11.40 -6.13 2.90
C ALA A 149 -11.13 -6.49 1.42
N PRO A 150 -11.69 -7.61 0.91
CA PRO A 150 -11.37 -8.15 -0.42
C PRO A 150 -11.48 -7.16 -1.60
N ALA A 151 -12.53 -6.32 -1.63
CA ALA A 151 -12.72 -5.35 -2.72
C ALA A 151 -11.64 -4.26 -2.80
N SER A 152 -10.81 -4.11 -1.76
CA SER A 152 -9.66 -3.20 -1.78
C SER A 152 -8.43 -3.76 -2.49
N GLY A 153 -8.49 -5.01 -2.98
CA GLY A 153 -7.35 -5.69 -3.59
C GLY A 153 -6.36 -6.25 -2.56
N CYS A 154 -6.82 -6.62 -1.36
CA CYS A 154 -5.97 -7.27 -0.38
C CYS A 154 -5.62 -8.70 -0.82
N SER A 155 -4.33 -9.02 -0.88
CA SER A 155 -3.85 -10.33 -1.32
C SER A 155 -3.86 -11.39 -0.22
N ARG A 156 -3.84 -10.95 1.04
CA ARG A 156 -3.69 -11.78 2.23
C ARG A 156 -4.75 -11.40 3.25
N GLN A 157 -5.05 -12.38 4.08
CA GLN A 157 -6.10 -12.36 5.07
C GLN A 157 -5.56 -11.87 6.43
N HIS A 158 -4.41 -12.33 6.90
CA HIS A 158 -3.81 -11.83 8.14
C HIS A 158 -3.61 -10.31 8.06
N LYS A 159 -4.04 -9.57 9.09
CA LYS A 159 -3.97 -8.11 9.15
C LYS A 159 -2.54 -7.60 9.01
N HIS A 160 -2.32 -6.73 8.03
CA HIS A 160 -1.01 -6.15 7.75
C HIS A 160 -1.10 -4.80 7.05
N LEU A 161 -0.11 -3.95 7.33
CA LEU A 161 0.18 -2.74 6.56
C LEU A 161 1.45 -2.96 5.72
N GLN A 162 1.50 -2.33 4.55
CA GLN A 162 2.62 -2.39 3.62
C GLN A 162 3.39 -1.07 3.68
N VAL A 163 4.72 -1.11 3.80
CA VAL A 163 5.57 0.09 3.74
C VAL A 163 6.55 -0.08 2.59
N ALA A 164 6.41 0.76 1.56
CA ALA A 164 7.18 0.68 0.33
C ALA A 164 7.74 2.06 -0.04
N ARG A 165 8.78 2.07 -0.88
CA ARG A 165 9.37 3.32 -1.38
C ARG A 165 8.47 3.94 -2.46
N ARG A 166 8.29 5.25 -2.39
CA ARG A 166 7.77 6.11 -3.48
C ARG A 166 8.93 7.00 -3.95
N HIS A 167 9.37 6.86 -5.18
CA HIS A 167 10.61 7.52 -5.62
C HIS A 167 10.36 8.99 -5.96
N GLN A 168 10.79 9.90 -5.10
CA GLN A 168 10.68 11.35 -5.34
C GLN A 168 11.72 11.89 -6.34
N GLN A 169 12.78 11.12 -6.64
CA GLN A 169 13.87 11.50 -7.54
C GLN A 169 14.20 10.32 -8.48
N PRO A 170 14.65 10.58 -9.73
CA PRO A 170 15.21 9.55 -10.58
C PRO A 170 16.41 8.92 -9.87
N VAL A 171 16.47 7.59 -9.78
CA VAL A 171 17.66 6.92 -9.26
C VAL A 171 18.76 7.06 -10.31
N SER A 172 19.76 7.89 -10.03
CA SER A 172 20.96 7.98 -10.85
C SER A 172 21.62 6.60 -10.96
N GLY A 173 21.46 5.93 -12.11
CA GLY A 173 22.16 4.67 -12.39
C GLY A 173 21.31 3.53 -12.96
N ASP A 174 19.98 3.61 -12.95
CA ASP A 174 19.11 2.58 -13.54
C ASP A 174 18.35 3.12 -14.76
N GLY A 175 18.92 2.93 -15.95
CA GLY A 175 18.21 2.86 -17.23
C GLY A 175 17.35 4.05 -17.72
N GLY A 176 17.26 5.16 -16.97
CA GLY A 176 16.34 6.27 -17.30
C GLY A 176 14.92 6.12 -16.75
N GLU A 177 14.70 5.36 -15.68
CA GLU A 177 13.39 5.27 -15.03
C GLU A 177 12.93 6.64 -14.45
N ARG A 178 11.64 6.97 -14.63
CA ARG A 178 11.05 8.22 -14.15
C ARG A 178 10.86 8.15 -12.63
N ALA A 179 11.07 9.29 -11.94
CA ALA A 179 10.63 9.44 -10.55
C ALA A 179 9.12 9.12 -10.45
N THR A 180 8.76 8.14 -9.62
CA THR A 180 7.36 7.77 -9.38
C THR A 180 6.76 8.68 -8.33
N ARG A 181 5.91 9.62 -8.78
CA ARG A 181 5.10 10.45 -7.89
C ARG A 181 3.75 9.80 -7.68
N LEU A 182 3.32 9.71 -6.43
CA LEU A 182 1.92 9.43 -6.14
C LEU A 182 1.19 10.76 -6.19
N TRP A 183 0.07 10.88 -6.87
CA TRP A 183 -0.84 12.00 -6.54
C TRP A 183 -1.22 11.86 -5.04
N PRO A 184 -1.23 12.89 -4.18
CA PRO A 184 -1.05 14.32 -4.44
C PRO A 184 0.36 14.82 -4.05
N ASP A 185 1.43 14.10 -4.35
CA ASP A 185 2.82 14.57 -4.16
C ASP A 185 3.07 15.80 -5.03
N ILE A 186 2.83 16.98 -4.48
CA ILE A 186 3.09 18.26 -5.13
C ILE A 186 4.42 18.76 -4.60
N GLY A 187 5.39 18.87 -5.50
CA GLY A 187 6.73 19.33 -5.15
C GLY A 187 6.73 20.79 -4.69
N ILE A 188 7.69 21.16 -3.84
CA ILE A 188 8.09 22.55 -3.63
C ILE A 188 8.50 23.10 -5.01
N GLY A 189 7.62 23.87 -5.66
CA GLY A 189 7.87 24.47 -6.98
C GLY A 189 6.86 24.17 -8.08
N TRP A 190 5.82 23.36 -7.84
CA TRP A 190 4.64 23.32 -8.71
C TRP A 190 3.70 24.46 -8.31
N ARG A 191 3.25 25.26 -9.28
CA ARG A 191 2.33 26.38 -8.99
C ARG A 191 0.99 25.78 -8.57
N GLU A 192 0.31 26.39 -7.59
CA GLU A 192 -1.06 26.04 -7.16
C GLU A 192 -2.03 25.83 -8.35
N LYS A 193 -1.78 26.49 -9.50
CA LYS A 193 -2.55 26.34 -10.75
C LYS A 193 -2.51 24.96 -11.41
N GLU A 194 -1.48 24.13 -11.19
CA GLU A 194 -1.38 22.82 -11.85
C GLU A 194 -2.12 21.70 -11.08
N GLU A 195 -2.43 21.92 -9.79
CA GLU A 195 -3.30 21.00 -9.01
C GLU A 195 -4.75 20.98 -9.52
N GLU A 196 -5.23 22.11 -10.05
CA GLU A 196 -6.61 22.23 -10.52
C GLU A 196 -6.90 21.41 -11.79
N GLU A 197 -5.86 20.89 -12.47
CA GLU A 197 -6.00 20.14 -13.72
C GLU A 197 -6.07 18.62 -13.56
N VAL A 198 -5.60 18.04 -12.43
CA VAL A 198 -5.59 16.57 -12.26
C VAL A 198 -6.99 16.06 -11.91
N LYS A 199 -7.58 15.27 -12.81
CA LYS A 199 -8.87 14.62 -12.57
C LYS A 199 -8.66 13.21 -12.06
N VAL A 200 -8.72 13.06 -10.73
CA VAL A 200 -8.70 11.74 -10.09
C VAL A 200 -9.97 10.96 -10.49
N PRO A 201 -9.84 9.72 -10.99
CA PRO A 201 -10.96 8.99 -11.60
C PRO A 201 -11.97 8.42 -10.60
N TYR A 202 -11.79 8.64 -9.30
CA TYR A 202 -12.62 8.08 -8.23
C TYR A 202 -12.75 9.06 -7.06
N ARG A 203 -13.70 8.80 -6.16
CA ARG A 203 -13.83 9.49 -4.89
C ARG A 203 -12.69 9.13 -3.94
N TYR A 204 -12.20 10.12 -3.21
CA TYR A 204 -11.18 9.96 -2.19
C TYR A 204 -11.46 10.95 -1.05
N PHE A 205 -10.88 10.67 0.11
CA PHE A 205 -10.76 11.61 1.22
C PHE A 205 -9.28 11.90 1.43
N LEU A 206 -8.90 13.17 1.47
CA LEU A 206 -7.49 13.59 1.54
C LEU A 206 -7.34 14.64 2.64
N HIS A 207 -6.33 14.45 3.47
CA HIS A 207 -5.83 15.49 4.36
C HIS A 207 -4.33 15.64 4.17
N ARG A 208 -3.89 16.86 3.87
CA ARG A 208 -2.47 17.21 3.81
C ARG A 208 -2.03 17.68 5.18
N PHE A 209 -0.95 17.09 5.66
CA PHE A 209 -0.36 17.47 6.93
C PHE A 209 0.29 18.85 6.82
N PRO A 210 0.23 19.67 7.89
CA PRO A 210 0.92 20.94 7.90
C PRO A 210 2.44 20.70 7.77
N PRO A 211 3.18 21.55 7.03
CA PRO A 211 4.63 21.47 6.98
C PRO A 211 5.19 21.49 8.40
N THR A 212 6.05 20.54 8.73
CA THR A 212 6.70 20.52 10.04
C THR A 212 7.86 21.52 10.02
N SER A 213 7.78 22.59 10.80
CA SER A 213 8.83 23.63 10.87
C SER A 213 10.16 23.14 11.46
N SER A 214 10.26 21.88 11.85
CA SER A 214 11.45 21.27 12.47
C SER A 214 12.12 20.30 11.52
N SER A 215 13.44 20.46 11.39
CA SER A 215 14.38 19.59 10.66
C SER A 215 14.44 18.12 11.12
N SER A 216 13.55 17.70 12.02
CA SER A 216 13.53 16.38 12.66
C SER A 216 12.30 15.53 12.32
N GLY A 217 11.37 16.00 11.45
CA GLY A 217 10.20 15.23 10.98
C GLY A 217 9.13 14.89 12.04
N ARG A 218 9.45 15.00 13.33
CA ARG A 218 8.62 14.62 14.48
C ARG A 218 7.68 15.74 14.94
N GLY A 219 6.74 16.13 14.08
CA GLY A 219 5.81 17.23 14.39
C GLY A 219 4.39 16.80 14.77
N LEU A 220 3.85 15.76 14.13
CA LEU A 220 2.46 15.36 14.33
C LEU A 220 2.32 14.25 15.37
N SER A 221 1.33 14.41 16.25
CA SER A 221 0.95 13.35 17.17
C SER A 221 0.25 12.21 16.41
N VAL A 222 0.45 10.98 16.86
CA VAL A 222 -0.27 9.83 16.30
C VAL A 222 -1.78 9.95 16.49
N GLU A 223 -2.24 10.59 17.57
CA GLU A 223 -3.66 10.85 17.80
C GLU A 223 -4.26 11.72 16.70
N TYR A 224 -3.49 12.66 16.14
CA TYR A 224 -3.89 13.47 15.01
C TYR A 224 -4.02 12.62 13.73
N VAL A 225 -3.07 11.74 13.45
CA VAL A 225 -3.13 10.83 12.29
C VAL A 225 -4.32 9.87 12.42
N TYR A 226 -4.51 9.28 13.61
CA TYR A 226 -5.64 8.39 13.89
C TYR A 226 -7.00 9.10 13.79
N HIS A 227 -7.08 10.37 14.22
CA HIS A 227 -8.29 11.17 14.07
C HIS A 227 -8.75 11.26 12.60
N TYR A 228 -7.84 11.58 11.68
CA TYR A 228 -8.18 11.64 10.25
C TYR A 228 -8.53 10.26 9.68
N TYR A 229 -7.82 9.21 10.08
CA TYR A 229 -8.20 7.85 9.70
C TYR A 229 -9.63 7.51 10.12
N ALA A 230 -9.98 7.76 11.39
CA ALA A 230 -11.31 7.47 11.93
C ALA A 230 -12.41 8.33 11.26
N SER A 231 -12.13 9.61 10.99
CA SER A 231 -13.06 10.47 10.26
C SER A 231 -13.29 9.96 8.84
N PHE A 232 -12.23 9.68 8.09
CA PHE A 232 -12.34 9.17 6.71
C PHE A 232 -13.02 7.81 6.66
N LEU A 233 -12.82 6.95 7.65
CA LEU A 233 -13.52 5.66 7.74
C LEU A 233 -15.04 5.85 7.88
N ARG A 234 -15.47 6.83 8.70
CA ARG A 234 -16.88 7.19 8.83
C ARG A 234 -17.43 7.75 7.52
N ASP A 235 -16.70 8.64 6.86
CA ASP A 235 -17.11 9.23 5.58
C ASP A 235 -17.18 8.17 4.47
N CYS A 236 -16.24 7.23 4.46
CA CYS A 236 -16.21 6.05 3.59
C CYS A 236 -17.43 5.15 3.82
N ARG A 237 -17.79 4.90 5.08
CA ARG A 237 -18.99 4.15 5.45
C ARG A 237 -20.25 4.85 4.92
N THR A 238 -20.36 6.16 5.11
CA THR A 238 -21.49 6.95 4.59
C THR A 238 -21.56 6.86 3.06
N ALA A 239 -20.43 7.03 2.36
CA ALA A 239 -20.38 7.01 0.91
C ALA A 239 -20.73 5.64 0.29
N LEU A 240 -20.41 4.54 0.97
CA LEU A 240 -20.68 3.18 0.48
C LEU A 240 -22.03 2.61 0.94
N LEU A 241 -22.46 2.92 2.17
CA LEU A 241 -23.59 2.26 2.83
C LEU A 241 -24.74 3.22 3.20
N GLY A 242 -24.68 4.49 2.78
CA GLY A 242 -25.75 5.47 3.01
C GLY A 242 -25.94 5.87 4.48
N GLY A 243 -24.94 5.63 5.34
CA GLY A 243 -24.98 6.01 6.76
C GLY A 243 -25.81 5.09 7.67
N GLY A 244 -26.18 3.89 7.19
CA GLY A 244 -26.88 2.88 7.99
C GLY A 244 -26.05 2.32 9.15
N SER A 245 -26.73 1.79 10.16
CA SER A 245 -26.18 1.31 11.45
C SER A 245 -25.54 -0.07 11.40
N GLU A 246 -25.12 -0.59 10.24
CA GLU A 246 -24.35 -1.83 10.20
C GLU A 246 -22.90 -1.55 10.62
N GLU A 247 -22.71 -1.36 11.92
CA GLU A 247 -21.41 -1.15 12.55
C GLU A 247 -20.46 -2.35 12.38
N GLU A 248 -20.99 -3.53 12.02
CA GLU A 248 -20.27 -4.80 12.03
C GLU A 248 -19.23 -4.96 10.92
N VAL A 249 -19.35 -4.29 9.77
CA VAL A 249 -18.45 -4.52 8.62
C VAL A 249 -17.57 -3.29 8.32
N CYS A 250 -16.25 -3.51 8.19
CA CYS A 250 -15.31 -2.49 7.67
C CYS A 250 -15.71 -2.16 6.23
N PRO A 251 -16.04 -0.90 5.88
CA PRO A 251 -16.25 -0.56 4.48
C PRO A 251 -14.94 -0.82 3.71
N PRO A 252 -14.95 -1.52 2.56
CA PRO A 252 -13.74 -1.77 1.81
C PRO A 252 -13.07 -0.46 1.40
N HIS A 253 -11.79 -0.32 1.73
CA HIS A 253 -11.05 0.91 1.45
C HIS A 253 -9.56 0.65 1.26
N ASN A 254 -8.90 1.52 0.51
CA ASN A 254 -7.45 1.69 0.63
C ASN A 254 -7.15 2.90 1.51
N LEU A 255 -6.22 2.75 2.44
CA LEU A 255 -5.55 3.85 3.10
C LEU A 255 -4.15 3.98 2.51
N ILE A 256 -3.77 5.19 2.13
CA ILE A 256 -2.40 5.55 1.78
C ILE A 256 -1.95 6.65 2.76
N LEU A 257 -0.80 6.45 3.39
CA LEU A 257 -0.26 7.37 4.40
C LEU A 257 1.21 7.65 4.09
N THR A 258 1.57 8.91 4.02
CA THR A 258 2.95 9.38 3.91
C THR A 258 3.27 10.27 5.10
N SER A 259 4.52 10.74 5.20
CA SER A 259 4.86 11.77 6.20
C SER A 259 4.20 13.13 5.93
N GLU A 260 3.55 13.32 4.78
CA GLU A 260 3.06 14.60 4.28
C GLU A 260 1.52 14.63 4.12
N TRP A 261 0.87 13.48 4.01
CA TRP A 261 -0.57 13.41 3.81
C TRP A 261 -1.13 12.02 4.16
N ILE A 262 -2.44 11.98 4.41
CA ILE A 262 -3.24 10.77 4.57
C ILE A 262 -4.39 10.80 3.57
N LEU A 263 -4.61 9.69 2.88
CA LEU A 263 -5.59 9.56 1.83
C LEU A 263 -6.34 8.24 1.97
N MET A 264 -7.67 8.28 1.86
CA MET A 264 -8.51 7.09 1.83
C MET A 264 -9.31 7.02 0.53
N ILE A 265 -9.39 5.82 -0.05
CA ILE A 265 -10.15 5.54 -1.27
C ILE A 265 -11.24 4.52 -0.91
N PRO A 266 -12.54 4.88 -0.96
CA PRO A 266 -13.64 3.92 -0.89
C PRO A 266 -13.58 2.95 -2.06
N ARG A 267 -13.72 1.65 -1.79
CA ARG A 267 -13.56 0.58 -2.78
C ARG A 267 -14.82 -0.24 -2.94
N ARG A 268 -15.04 -0.71 -4.17
CA ARG A 268 -16.11 -1.63 -4.53
C ARG A 268 -15.62 -2.65 -5.54
N TYR A 269 -16.38 -3.73 -5.69
CA TYR A 269 -16.25 -4.60 -6.85
C TYR A 269 -16.86 -3.93 -8.09
N PRO A 270 -16.35 -4.26 -9.29
CA PRO A 270 -16.92 -3.79 -10.54
C PRO A 270 -18.29 -4.43 -10.75
N GLU A 271 -19.19 -3.74 -11.45
CA GLU A 271 -20.49 -4.31 -11.84
C GLU A 271 -20.31 -5.46 -12.84
N GLU A 272 -19.31 -5.33 -13.73
CA GLU A 272 -18.95 -6.35 -14.70
C GLU A 272 -17.84 -7.25 -14.16
N GLU A 273 -18.16 -8.53 -13.94
CA GLU A 273 -17.21 -9.55 -13.45
C GLU A 273 -15.96 -9.68 -14.35
N SER A 274 -16.09 -9.36 -15.64
CA SER A 274 -14.98 -9.37 -16.59
C SER A 274 -13.81 -8.51 -16.14
N TYR A 275 -14.02 -7.44 -15.34
CA TYR A 275 -12.96 -6.57 -14.86
C TYR A 275 -12.21 -7.14 -13.65
N MET A 276 -12.72 -8.18 -12.98
CA MET A 276 -12.15 -8.69 -11.72
C MET A 276 -10.66 -9.02 -11.80
N GLU A 277 -10.15 -9.49 -12.95
CA GLU A 277 -8.71 -9.76 -13.11
C GLU A 277 -7.82 -8.51 -13.16
N LEU A 278 -8.44 -7.33 -13.29
CA LEU A 278 -7.79 -6.02 -13.28
C LEU A 278 -7.82 -5.37 -11.89
N LEU A 279 -8.37 -6.03 -10.86
CA LEU A 279 -8.55 -5.48 -9.51
C LEU A 279 -7.24 -4.86 -8.97
N PRO A 280 -7.18 -3.52 -8.81
CA PRO A 280 -6.02 -2.85 -8.23
C PRO A 280 -6.06 -2.94 -6.70
N ASN A 281 -4.88 -2.98 -6.07
CA ASN A 281 -4.73 -2.64 -4.66
C ASN A 281 -4.61 -1.10 -4.49
N GLY A 282 -4.30 -0.62 -3.29
CA GLY A 282 -4.12 0.81 -3.04
C GLY A 282 -3.08 1.46 -3.97
N ALA A 283 -1.91 0.85 -4.16
CA ALA A 283 -0.89 1.38 -5.07
C ALA A 283 -1.39 1.45 -6.52
N GLY A 284 -2.11 0.41 -6.98
CA GLY A 284 -2.76 0.40 -8.29
C GLY A 284 -3.80 1.51 -8.45
N MET A 285 -4.59 1.78 -7.40
CA MET A 285 -5.52 2.92 -7.39
C MET A 285 -4.78 4.25 -7.52
N MET A 286 -3.61 4.39 -6.89
CA MET A 286 -2.73 5.55 -7.03
C MET A 286 -1.96 5.61 -8.37
N GLY A 287 -2.31 4.76 -9.35
CA GLY A 287 -1.67 4.73 -10.67
C GLY A 287 -0.48 3.79 -10.80
N MET A 288 -0.02 3.14 -9.73
CA MET A 288 1.11 2.19 -9.76
C MET A 288 0.63 0.75 -9.91
N VAL A 289 0.40 0.33 -11.16
CA VAL A 289 -0.08 -1.02 -11.49
C VAL A 289 1.10 -1.94 -11.74
N SER A 290 1.18 -3.08 -11.05
CA SER A 290 2.25 -4.07 -11.25
C SER A 290 1.68 -5.46 -11.51
N SER A 291 2.23 -6.16 -12.50
CA SER A 291 1.77 -7.51 -12.86
C SER A 291 2.91 -8.36 -13.42
N PRO A 292 2.98 -9.68 -13.11
CA PRO A 292 3.86 -10.62 -13.80
C PRO A 292 3.37 -11.01 -15.19
N ARG A 293 2.14 -10.63 -15.57
CA ARG A 293 1.53 -10.94 -16.87
C ARG A 293 1.40 -9.67 -17.70
N ARG A 294 2.10 -9.62 -18.84
CA ARG A 294 1.96 -8.53 -19.81
C ARG A 294 0.53 -8.36 -20.30
N GLN A 295 -0.18 -9.46 -20.54
CA GLN A 295 -1.56 -9.45 -21.04
C GLN A 295 -2.52 -8.65 -20.14
N ILE A 296 -2.28 -8.65 -18.81
CA ILE A 296 -3.07 -7.85 -17.87
C ILE A 296 -2.79 -6.36 -18.04
N LEU A 297 -1.53 -5.98 -18.21
CA LEU A 297 -1.14 -4.60 -18.45
C LEU A 297 -1.64 -4.10 -19.81
N ASP A 298 -1.56 -4.94 -20.84
CA ASP A 298 -2.09 -4.63 -22.17
C ASP A 298 -3.61 -4.41 -22.10
N ARG A 299 -4.33 -5.24 -21.31
CA ARG A 299 -5.76 -5.06 -21.07
C ARG A 299 -6.08 -3.77 -20.29
N TRP A 300 -5.28 -3.40 -19.30
CA TRP A 300 -5.40 -2.11 -18.62
C TRP A 300 -5.31 -0.93 -19.60
N VAL A 301 -4.37 -1.00 -20.55
CA VAL A 301 -4.22 0.03 -21.60
C VAL A 301 -5.40 0.01 -22.56
N GLN A 302 -5.83 -1.18 -23.01
CA GLN A 302 -6.95 -1.34 -23.94
C GLN A 302 -8.27 -0.81 -23.39
N GLU A 303 -8.58 -1.08 -22.12
CA GLU A 303 -9.79 -0.57 -21.46
C GLU A 303 -9.71 0.93 -21.15
N GLY A 304 -8.49 1.46 -21.02
CA GLY A 304 -8.23 2.81 -20.54
C GLY A 304 -8.02 2.82 -19.01
N PRO A 305 -6.80 3.12 -18.51
CA PRO A 305 -6.50 2.98 -17.09
C PRO A 305 -7.43 3.74 -16.14
N ALA A 306 -7.81 4.98 -16.49
CA ALA A 306 -8.76 5.76 -15.71
C ALA A 306 -10.18 5.15 -15.67
N LYS A 307 -10.62 4.51 -16.77
CA LYS A 307 -11.89 3.77 -16.82
C LYS A 307 -11.83 2.57 -15.88
N VAL A 308 -10.74 1.81 -15.91
CA VAL A 308 -10.54 0.67 -15.00
C VAL A 308 -10.65 1.12 -13.54
N LEU A 309 -9.97 2.20 -13.16
CA LEU A 309 -10.03 2.73 -11.79
C LEU A 309 -11.45 3.14 -11.35
N ARG A 310 -12.28 3.71 -12.24
CA ARG A 310 -13.70 4.04 -11.97
C ARG A 310 -14.55 2.81 -11.63
N MET A 311 -14.20 1.65 -12.17
CA MET A 311 -14.93 0.40 -11.88
C MET A 311 -14.73 -0.05 -10.43
N PHE A 312 -13.58 0.28 -9.83
CA PHE A 312 -13.21 -0.20 -8.49
C PHE A 312 -13.29 0.84 -7.38
N GLY A 313 -13.48 2.12 -7.73
CA GLY A 313 -13.75 3.21 -6.81
C GLY A 313 -15.19 3.73 -6.95
N LEU A 314 -15.61 4.57 -6.01
CA LEU A 314 -16.84 5.36 -6.17
C LEU A 314 -16.62 6.50 -7.19
N PRO A 315 -17.67 6.98 -7.88
CA PRO A 315 -17.54 8.13 -8.76
C PRO A 315 -17.07 9.37 -7.98
N PRO A 316 -16.22 10.23 -8.57
CA PRO A 316 -15.85 11.50 -7.97
C PRO A 316 -17.08 12.30 -7.54
N GLU A 317 -16.97 13.08 -6.47
CA GLU A 317 -18.05 14.01 -6.12
C GLU A 317 -18.17 15.07 -7.22
N GLU A 318 -19.39 15.31 -7.67
CA GLU A 318 -19.67 16.46 -8.52
C GLU A 318 -19.36 17.72 -7.71
N LYS A 319 -18.50 18.59 -8.25
CA LYS A 319 -18.32 19.93 -7.68
C LYS A 319 -19.64 20.68 -7.91
N THR A 320 -20.54 20.66 -6.92
CA THR A 320 -21.70 21.56 -6.84
C THR A 320 -21.26 23.01 -6.69
#